data_AF-F4MVE8-F1
#
_entry.id   AF-F4MVE8-F1
#
_cell.length_a   1.000
_cell.length_b   1.000
_cell.length_c   1.000
_cell.angle_alpha   90.00
_cell.angle_beta   90.00
_cell.angle_gamma   90.00
#
_symmetry.space_group_name_H-M   'P 1'
#
loop_
_entity.id
_entity.type
_entity.pdbx_description
1 polymer ?
#
loop_
_entity_poly.entity_id
_entity_poly.type
_entity_poly.pdbx_seq_one_letter_code
_entity_poly.pdbx_strand_id
1 'polypeptide(L)'
;MKAELEEFVQSDGLSGEMFFIIKNDNNYIYRRVVLHDENTEPLITENFKLSIANEILKRITVDDNGGEIIDNITDMNYESKGVYYFDISHDDKGEIIKTIEEISSLTLADNPVDFKFNDASLDDIVGLVYHISDGDKNIYLYQHKYPNFLHKRSRLSFLGKDDV
;
A
#
# COMPACT_ATOMS: atom_id res chain seq x y z
N MET A 1 12.14 17.72 0.02
CA MET A 1 11.30 16.50 0.02
C MET A 1 10.31 16.50 -1.14
N LYS A 2 9.52 17.56 -1.36
CA LYS A 2 8.51 17.59 -2.44
C LYS A 2 9.09 17.36 -3.84
N ALA A 3 10.12 18.12 -4.20
CA ALA A 3 10.76 17.99 -5.51
C ALA A 3 11.36 16.59 -5.75
N GLU A 4 11.94 15.98 -4.72
CA GLU A 4 12.51 14.63 -4.79
C GLU A 4 11.42 13.56 -5.01
N LEU A 5 10.27 13.70 -4.35
CA LEU A 5 9.12 12.83 -4.56
C LEU A 5 8.48 13.03 -5.94
N GLU A 6 8.41 14.28 -6.43
CA GLU A 6 7.92 14.61 -7.78
C GLU A 6 8.81 14.01 -8.87
N GLU A 7 10.13 14.04 -8.68
CA GLU A 7 11.10 13.40 -9.57
C GLU A 7 10.95 11.88 -9.53
N PHE A 8 10.85 11.29 -8.33
CA PHE A 8 10.68 9.84 -8.18
C PHE A 8 9.45 9.30 -8.92
N VAL A 9 8.28 9.93 -8.78
CA VAL A 9 7.05 9.44 -9.45
C VAL A 9 7.05 9.59 -10.97
N GLN A 10 7.95 10.42 -11.50
CA GLN A 10 8.16 10.62 -12.94
C GLN A 10 9.28 9.75 -13.50
N SER A 11 9.98 8.99 -12.65
CA SER A 11 11.10 8.14 -13.07
C SER A 11 10.64 7.07 -14.05
N ASP A 12 11.46 6.85 -15.08
CA ASP A 12 11.29 5.74 -16.02
C ASP A 12 11.79 4.45 -15.36
N GLY A 13 11.05 3.35 -15.52
CA GLY A 13 11.42 2.05 -14.97
C GLY A 13 10.93 1.77 -13.54
N LEU A 14 9.94 2.54 -13.07
CA LEU A 14 9.24 2.23 -11.82
C LEU A 14 8.58 0.86 -11.88
N SER A 15 8.79 0.07 -10.83
CA SER A 15 8.15 -1.23 -10.60
C SER A 15 7.28 -1.18 -9.35
N GLY A 16 6.21 -1.97 -9.32
CA GLY A 16 5.21 -1.94 -8.25
C GLY A 16 4.90 -3.33 -7.67
N GLU A 17 4.89 -3.42 -6.35
CA GLU A 17 4.45 -4.61 -5.60
C GLU A 17 3.40 -4.23 -4.55
N MET A 18 2.61 -5.22 -4.12
CA MET A 18 1.61 -5.04 -3.08
C MET A 18 1.69 -6.16 -2.05
N PHE A 19 1.44 -5.80 -0.79
CA PHE A 19 1.38 -6.71 0.33
C PHE A 19 0.08 -6.49 1.11
N PHE A 20 -0.60 -7.56 1.49
CA PHE A 20 -1.65 -7.49 2.51
C PHE A 20 -1.04 -7.60 3.89
N ILE A 21 -1.52 -6.76 4.81
CA ILE A 21 -1.33 -6.95 6.25
C ILE A 21 -2.57 -7.68 6.77
N ILE A 22 -2.34 -8.82 7.38
CA ILE A 22 -3.38 -9.74 7.85
C ILE A 22 -3.26 -9.86 9.36
N LYS A 23 -4.39 -9.71 10.06
CA LYS A 23 -4.49 -9.96 11.49
C LYS A 23 -4.77 -11.44 11.71
N ASN A 24 -3.84 -12.11 12.38
CA ASN A 24 -3.95 -13.52 12.75
C ASN A 24 -3.88 -13.62 14.28
N ASP A 25 -5.04 -13.77 14.91
CA ASP A 25 -5.24 -13.66 16.36
C ASP A 25 -4.71 -12.33 16.93
N ASN A 26 -3.62 -12.40 17.72
CA ASN A 26 -2.95 -11.25 18.35
C ASN A 26 -1.71 -10.77 17.56
N ASN A 27 -1.43 -11.33 16.38
CA ASN A 27 -0.26 -10.99 15.58
C ASN A 27 -0.66 -10.42 14.20
N TYR A 28 0.26 -9.66 13.61
CA TYR A 28 0.16 -9.16 12.26
C TYR A 28 1.18 -9.89 11.38
N ILE A 29 0.74 -10.35 10.23
CA ILE A 29 1.61 -10.97 9.22
C ILE A 29 1.39 -10.28 7.88
N TYR A 30 2.38 -10.35 7.00
CA TYR A 30 2.22 -9.89 5.63
C TYR A 30 2.21 -11.03 4.62
N ARG A 31 1.52 -10.81 3.50
CA ARG A 31 1.53 -11.70 2.34
C ARG A 31 1.65 -10.88 1.06
N ARG A 32 2.53 -11.29 0.15
CA ARG A 32 2.68 -10.63 -1.16
C ARG A 32 1.46 -10.93 -2.02
N VAL A 33 0.89 -9.91 -2.63
CA VAL A 33 -0.20 -10.08 -3.60
C VAL A 33 0.44 -10.38 -4.94
N VAL A 34 0.27 -11.60 -5.44
CA VAL A 34 0.79 -11.95 -6.77
C VAL A 34 -0.24 -11.63 -7.82
N LEU A 35 0.04 -10.57 -8.57
CA LEU A 35 -0.74 -10.15 -9.71
C LEU A 35 -0.03 -10.70 -10.94
N HIS A 36 -0.52 -11.84 -11.43
CA HIS A 36 0.20 -12.73 -12.35
C HIS A 36 0.19 -12.29 -13.83
N ASP A 37 -0.21 -11.06 -14.16
CA ASP A 37 -0.23 -10.62 -15.55
C ASP A 37 0.55 -9.31 -15.77
N GLU A 38 1.18 -9.24 -16.95
CA GLU A 38 1.99 -8.11 -17.46
C GLU A 38 1.18 -6.81 -17.62
N ASN A 39 -0.15 -6.89 -17.58
CA ASN A 39 -1.02 -5.71 -17.70
C ASN A 39 -1.31 -5.09 -16.33
N THR A 40 -1.20 -5.87 -15.25
CA THR A 40 -1.55 -5.43 -13.91
C THR A 40 -0.42 -4.64 -13.27
N GLU A 41 0.85 -5.01 -13.48
CA GLU A 41 1.99 -4.28 -12.90
C GLU A 41 2.03 -2.80 -13.34
N PRO A 42 1.87 -2.45 -14.64
CA PRO A 42 1.72 -1.05 -15.06
C PRO A 42 0.53 -0.35 -14.40
N LEU A 43 -0.61 -1.04 -14.24
CA LEU A 43 -1.81 -0.48 -13.61
C LEU A 43 -1.58 -0.20 -12.12
N ILE A 44 -0.89 -1.09 -11.40
CA ILE A 44 -0.50 -0.88 -9.99
C ILE A 44 0.39 0.35 -9.90
N THR A 45 1.45 0.40 -10.71
CA THR A 45 2.40 1.51 -10.72
C THR A 45 1.70 2.84 -10.99
N GLU A 46 0.79 2.91 -11.96
CA GLU A 46 0.01 4.11 -12.27
C GLU A 46 -0.97 4.50 -11.15
N ASN A 47 -1.73 3.54 -10.60
CA ASN A 47 -2.62 3.81 -9.45
C ASN A 47 -1.85 4.32 -8.24
N PHE A 48 -0.64 3.82 -8.06
CA PHE A 48 0.24 4.25 -6.99
C PHE A 48 0.79 5.67 -7.24
N LYS A 49 1.27 5.99 -8.45
CA LYS A 49 1.67 7.36 -8.82
C LYS A 49 0.55 8.35 -8.51
N LEU A 50 -0.69 8.00 -8.86
CA LEU A 50 -1.88 8.79 -8.54
C LEU A 50 -2.07 8.93 -7.02
N SER A 51 -1.83 7.86 -6.25
CA SER A 51 -1.94 7.88 -4.80
C SER A 51 -0.88 8.78 -4.14
N ILE A 52 0.39 8.71 -4.56
CA ILE A 52 1.42 9.66 -4.09
C ILE A 52 1.04 11.10 -4.45
N ALA A 53 0.60 11.33 -5.69
CA ALA A 53 0.22 12.65 -6.13
C ALA A 53 -0.93 13.23 -5.30
N ASN A 54 -1.94 12.41 -4.97
CA ASN A 54 -3.14 12.84 -4.25
C ASN A 54 -2.96 12.92 -2.73
N GLU A 55 -2.29 11.93 -2.14
CA GLU A 55 -2.19 11.76 -0.68
C GLU A 55 -0.93 12.38 -0.09
N ILE A 56 0.18 12.40 -0.83
CA ILE A 56 1.47 12.89 -0.32
C ILE A 56 1.75 14.27 -0.90
N LEU A 57 2.00 14.37 -2.21
CA LEU A 57 2.52 15.57 -2.86
C LEU A 57 1.60 16.79 -2.74
N LYS A 58 0.29 16.59 -2.91
CA LYS A 58 -0.71 17.68 -2.78
C LYS A 58 -0.89 18.16 -1.33
N ARG A 59 -0.50 17.35 -0.35
CA ARG A 59 -0.66 17.66 1.08
C ARG A 59 0.63 18.21 1.72
N ILE A 60 1.70 18.34 0.94
CA ILE A 60 2.93 18.98 1.41
C ILE A 60 2.68 20.48 1.54
N THR A 61 2.75 20.97 2.78
CA THR A 61 2.65 22.38 3.13
C THR A 61 3.99 22.87 3.70
N VAL A 62 4.09 24.17 3.94
CA VAL A 62 5.29 24.80 4.52
C VAL A 62 4.91 25.29 5.91
N ASP A 63 5.67 24.89 6.93
CA ASP A 63 5.47 25.34 8.30
C ASP A 63 5.98 26.78 8.51
N ASP A 64 5.75 27.32 9.71
CA ASP A 64 6.18 28.69 10.07
C ASP A 64 7.70 28.90 10.01
N ASN A 65 8.49 27.82 10.00
CA ASN A 65 9.95 27.85 9.91
C ASN A 65 10.47 27.62 8.49
N GLY A 66 9.59 27.50 7.50
CA GLY A 66 9.96 27.23 6.11
C GLY A 66 10.24 25.76 5.80
N GLY A 67 9.95 24.84 6.74
CA GLY A 67 10.08 23.39 6.57
C GLY A 67 8.90 22.78 5.84
N GLU A 68 9.17 21.82 4.94
CA GLU A 68 8.11 21.04 4.29
C GLU A 68 7.53 20.02 5.27
N ILE A 69 6.22 20.09 5.53
CA ILE A 69 5.47 19.12 6.35
C ILE A 69 4.37 18.47 5.50
N ILE A 70 3.89 17.28 5.88
CA ILE A 70 2.81 16.59 5.16
C ILE A 70 1.63 16.36 6.11
N ASP A 71 0.49 16.95 5.79
CA ASP A 71 -0.72 16.86 6.62
C ASP A 71 -1.32 15.44 6.59
N ASN A 72 -1.85 14.97 7.73
CA ASN A 72 -2.49 13.65 7.93
C ASN A 72 -1.56 12.43 7.83
N ILE A 73 -0.24 12.64 7.79
CA ILE A 73 0.72 11.57 8.04
C ILE A 73 0.75 11.27 9.54
N THR A 74 0.50 10.00 9.87
CA THR A 74 0.55 9.52 11.27
C THR A 74 1.97 9.20 11.73
N ASP A 75 2.86 8.85 10.81
CA ASP A 75 4.27 8.60 11.07
C ASP A 75 5.07 8.62 9.75
N MET A 76 6.38 8.83 9.80
CA MET A 76 7.24 8.73 8.61
C MET A 76 8.65 8.28 8.95
N ASN A 77 9.21 7.43 8.10
CA ASN A 77 10.62 7.04 8.15
C ASN A 77 11.26 7.30 6.78
N TYR A 78 11.51 8.58 6.48
CA TYR A 78 12.08 9.01 5.21
C TYR A 78 13.58 8.67 5.11
N GLU A 79 14.34 8.91 6.19
CA GLU A 79 15.81 8.80 6.20
C GLU A 79 16.33 7.40 5.91
N SER A 80 15.55 6.35 6.16
CA SER A 80 15.98 4.98 5.86
C SER A 80 15.45 4.45 4.55
N LYS A 81 14.18 4.70 4.18
CA LYS A 81 13.50 3.99 3.06
C LYS A 81 12.26 4.67 2.49
N GLY A 82 12.05 5.97 2.68
CA GLY A 82 10.88 6.66 2.11
C GLY A 82 9.52 6.08 2.53
N VAL A 83 9.38 5.62 3.78
CA VAL A 83 8.14 5.00 4.28
C VAL A 83 7.21 6.07 4.84
N TYR A 84 5.96 6.09 4.36
CA TYR A 84 4.94 7.04 4.80
C TYR A 84 3.70 6.33 5.31
N TYR A 85 3.29 6.67 6.53
CA TYR A 85 2.20 6.01 7.25
C TYR A 85 0.97 6.92 7.36
N PHE A 86 -0.15 6.51 6.76
CA PHE A 86 -1.39 7.29 6.74
C PHE A 86 -2.49 6.63 7.57
N ASP A 87 -3.24 7.44 8.32
CA ASP A 87 -4.49 7.06 8.98
C ASP A 87 -4.42 5.73 9.79
N ILE A 88 -3.30 5.49 10.47
CA ILE A 88 -3.15 4.31 11.34
C ILE A 88 -3.89 4.56 12.66
N SER A 89 -4.91 3.76 12.93
CA SER A 89 -5.64 3.77 14.21
C SER A 89 -4.68 3.51 15.37
N HIS A 90 -4.81 4.29 16.45
CA HIS A 90 -3.83 4.32 17.55
C HIS A 90 -3.56 2.96 18.20
N ASP A 91 -4.57 2.09 18.30
CA ASP A 91 -4.51 0.85 19.08
C ASP A 91 -3.60 -0.23 18.45
N ASP A 92 -3.47 -0.24 17.13
CA ASP A 92 -2.69 -1.25 16.39
C ASP A 92 -1.41 -0.67 15.74
N LYS A 93 -1.09 0.61 16.03
CA LYS A 93 -0.06 1.37 15.29
C LYS A 93 1.32 0.73 15.34
N GLY A 94 1.77 0.28 16.51
CA GLY A 94 3.12 -0.26 16.69
C GLY A 94 3.39 -1.52 15.89
N GLU A 95 2.48 -2.49 15.93
CA GLU A 95 2.63 -3.77 15.23
C GLU A 95 2.49 -3.62 13.70
N ILE A 96 1.58 -2.74 13.25
CA ILE A 96 1.44 -2.42 11.83
C ILE A 96 2.72 -1.77 11.30
N ILE A 97 3.26 -0.78 12.01
CA ILE A 97 4.52 -0.12 11.64
C ILE A 97 5.65 -1.15 11.55
N LYS A 98 5.79 -2.00 12.56
CA LYS A 98 6.80 -3.06 12.56
C LYS A 98 6.66 -3.99 11.35
N THR A 99 5.43 -4.38 11.00
CA THR A 99 5.16 -5.21 9.82
C THR A 99 5.59 -4.52 8.52
N ILE A 100 5.34 -3.20 8.40
CA ILE A 100 5.75 -2.41 7.24
C ILE A 100 7.27 -2.25 7.18
N GLU A 101 7.93 -2.07 8.32
CA GLU A 101 9.39 -2.02 8.39
C GLU A 101 10.03 -3.36 7.99
N GLU A 102 9.41 -4.49 8.38
CA GLU A 102 9.79 -5.82 7.91
C GLU A 102 9.64 -5.95 6.38
N ILE A 103 8.50 -5.53 5.81
CA ILE A 103 8.29 -5.48 4.35
C ILE A 103 9.35 -4.60 3.68
N SER A 104 9.65 -3.44 4.26
CA SER A 104 10.65 -2.52 3.70
C SER A 104 12.08 -3.08 3.73
N SER A 105 12.31 -4.11 4.53
CA SER A 105 13.61 -4.78 4.66
C SER A 105 13.78 -5.97 3.74
N LEU A 106 12.74 -6.30 2.96
CA LEU A 106 12.81 -7.34 1.94
C LEU A 106 13.77 -6.94 0.81
N THR A 107 14.53 -7.93 0.39
CA THR A 107 15.40 -7.91 -0.78
C THR A 107 14.87 -8.91 -1.82
N LEU A 108 15.42 -8.85 -3.04
CA LEU A 108 15.11 -9.83 -4.09
C LEU A 108 15.32 -11.30 -3.67
N ALA A 109 16.13 -11.55 -2.64
CA ALA A 109 16.43 -12.89 -2.15
C ALA A 109 15.40 -13.44 -1.14
N ASP A 110 14.61 -12.59 -0.50
CA ASP A 110 13.78 -12.98 0.66
C ASP A 110 12.50 -13.74 0.28
N ASN A 111 12.12 -13.72 -1.01
CA ASN A 111 10.97 -14.43 -1.61
C ASN A 111 9.75 -14.55 -0.66
N PRO A 112 9.07 -13.42 -0.38
CA PRO A 112 7.99 -13.35 0.60
C PRO A 112 6.83 -14.30 0.24
N VAL A 113 6.11 -14.77 1.27
CA VAL A 113 4.99 -15.70 1.09
C VAL A 113 3.84 -15.02 0.36
N ASP A 114 3.40 -15.65 -0.74
CA ASP A 114 2.29 -15.17 -1.55
C ASP A 114 0.93 -15.35 -0.87
N PHE A 115 0.05 -14.38 -1.06
CA PHE A 115 -1.34 -14.46 -0.64
C PHE A 115 -2.10 -15.44 -1.52
N LYS A 116 -2.79 -16.38 -0.89
CA LYS A 116 -3.73 -17.26 -1.57
C LYS A 116 -5.11 -17.02 -1.00
N PHE A 117 -6.08 -16.76 -1.89
CA PHE A 117 -7.49 -16.55 -1.52
C PHE A 117 -8.12 -17.74 -0.77
N ASN A 118 -7.49 -18.91 -0.80
CA ASN A 118 -7.94 -20.10 -0.08
C ASN A 118 -7.33 -20.23 1.33
N ASP A 119 -6.27 -19.47 1.64
CA ASP A 119 -5.46 -19.67 2.85
C ASP A 119 -5.76 -18.63 3.95
N ALA A 120 -6.44 -17.52 3.62
CA ALA A 120 -6.77 -16.45 4.56
C ALA A 120 -8.13 -15.82 4.24
N SER A 121 -8.89 -15.44 5.28
CA SER A 121 -10.14 -14.70 5.09
C SER A 121 -9.83 -13.28 4.61
N LEU A 122 -10.66 -12.77 3.70
CA LEU A 122 -10.61 -11.35 3.33
C LEU A 122 -10.96 -10.44 4.51
N ASP A 123 -11.74 -10.95 5.48
CA ASP A 123 -12.10 -10.23 6.69
C ASP A 123 -10.90 -10.02 7.64
N ASP A 124 -9.85 -10.84 7.49
CA ASP A 124 -8.65 -10.76 8.31
C ASP A 124 -7.64 -9.73 7.74
N ILE A 125 -7.87 -9.22 6.52
CA ILE A 125 -7.03 -8.20 5.90
C ILE A 125 -7.34 -6.85 6.56
N VAL A 126 -6.39 -6.33 7.33
CA VAL A 126 -6.54 -5.06 8.05
C VAL A 126 -6.01 -3.87 7.26
N GLY A 127 -5.17 -4.12 6.27
CA GLY A 127 -4.60 -3.08 5.44
C GLY A 127 -3.72 -3.65 4.35
N LEU A 128 -3.15 -2.72 3.60
CA LEU A 128 -2.36 -3.03 2.43
C LEU A 128 -1.17 -2.06 2.38
N VAL A 129 -0.05 -2.58 1.90
CA VAL A 129 1.18 -1.83 1.66
C VAL A 129 1.46 -1.92 0.18
N TYR A 130 1.47 -0.77 -0.47
CA TYR A 130 2.02 -0.67 -1.81
C TYR A 130 3.49 -0.31 -1.71
N HIS A 131 4.32 -1.04 -2.44
CA HIS A 131 5.75 -0.80 -2.58
C HIS A 131 6.01 -0.39 -4.03
N ILE A 132 6.67 0.74 -4.24
CA ILE A 132 7.17 1.15 -5.54
C ILE A 132 8.67 1.36 -5.46
N SER A 133 9.37 1.04 -6.54
CA SER A 133 10.82 1.17 -6.61
C SER A 133 11.26 1.63 -8.00
N ASP A 134 12.22 2.55 -8.05
CA ASP A 134 12.98 2.88 -9.27
C ASP A 134 14.32 2.13 -9.36
N GLY A 135 14.58 1.22 -8.41
CA GLY A 135 15.83 0.46 -8.30
C GLY A 135 16.85 1.05 -7.31
N ASP A 136 16.74 2.33 -6.95
CA ASP A 136 17.59 2.99 -5.95
C ASP A 136 16.78 3.44 -4.73
N LYS A 137 15.64 4.10 -5.00
CA LYS A 137 14.69 4.59 -4.01
C LYS A 137 13.47 3.67 -3.94
N ASN A 138 12.95 3.52 -2.73
CA ASN A 138 11.74 2.77 -2.46
C ASN A 138 10.75 3.69 -1.76
N ILE A 139 9.48 3.59 -2.11
CA ILE A 139 8.41 4.24 -1.37
C ILE A 139 7.38 3.18 -0.97
N TYR A 140 7.02 3.22 0.30
CA TYR A 140 6.00 2.36 0.88
C TYR A 140 4.82 3.23 1.32
N LEU A 141 3.65 2.94 0.76
CA LEU A 141 2.39 3.57 1.12
C LEU A 141 1.52 2.56 1.85
N TYR A 142 1.23 2.83 3.12
CA TYR A 142 0.24 2.08 3.86
C TYR A 142 -1.15 2.69 3.71
N GLN A 143 -2.15 1.85 3.46
CA GLN A 143 -3.55 2.21 3.51
C GLN A 143 -4.29 1.32 4.50
N HIS A 144 -4.90 1.95 5.51
CA HIS A 144 -5.79 1.28 6.45
C HIS A 144 -7.14 0.96 5.78
N LYS A 145 -7.64 -0.25 6.00
CA LYS A 145 -8.85 -0.83 5.38
C LYS A 145 -8.79 -0.91 3.86
N TYR A 146 -8.71 -2.14 3.36
CA TYR A 146 -9.29 -2.45 2.05
C TYR A 146 -10.76 -2.01 2.10
N PRO A 147 -11.26 -1.12 1.22
CA PRO A 147 -12.68 -0.86 1.20
C PRO A 147 -13.37 -2.19 0.90
N ASN A 148 -14.05 -2.76 1.90
CA ASN A 148 -14.87 -3.97 1.82
C ASN A 148 -16.14 -3.72 0.95
N PHE A 149 -15.98 -3.05 -0.19
CA PHE A 149 -17.00 -2.81 -1.21
C PHE A 149 -16.82 -3.72 -2.44
N LEU A 150 -15.92 -4.71 -2.41
CA LEU A 150 -16.12 -5.91 -3.22
C LEU A 150 -17.29 -6.70 -2.60
N HIS A 151 -18.50 -6.16 -2.75
CA HIS A 151 -19.71 -6.96 -2.71
C HIS A 151 -19.43 -8.16 -3.60
N LYS A 152 -19.41 -9.35 -3.00
CA LYS A 152 -19.52 -10.61 -3.68
C LYS A 152 -20.79 -10.53 -4.52
N ARG A 153 -20.69 -10.04 -5.77
CA ARG A 153 -21.78 -10.14 -6.74
C ARG A 153 -21.98 -11.62 -6.96
N SER A 154 -22.88 -12.20 -6.17
CA SER A 154 -23.33 -13.57 -6.38
C SER A 154 -23.92 -13.61 -7.79
N ARG A 155 -23.73 -14.73 -8.49
CA ARG A 155 -24.30 -14.99 -9.83
C ARG A 155 -25.79 -14.64 -9.94
N LEU A 156 -26.53 -14.62 -8.83
CA LEU A 156 -27.93 -14.21 -8.75
C LEU A 156 -28.18 -12.75 -9.15
N SER A 157 -27.16 -11.88 -9.12
CA SER A 157 -27.28 -10.48 -9.56
C SER A 157 -27.21 -10.30 -11.08
N PHE A 158 -26.92 -11.37 -11.85
CA PHE A 158 -27.01 -11.39 -13.32
C PHE A 158 -28.32 -11.95 -13.85
N LEU A 159 -29.09 -12.68 -13.05
CA LEU A 159 -30.44 -13.10 -13.39
C LEU A 159 -31.39 -11.97 -12.99
N GLY A 160 -31.44 -10.94 -13.83
CA GLY A 160 -32.52 -9.97 -13.83
C GLY A 160 -33.85 -10.70 -13.96
N LYS A 161 -34.86 -10.19 -13.25
CA LYS A 161 -36.26 -10.61 -13.36
C LYS A 161 -36.70 -10.59 -14.83
N ASP A 162 -36.62 -11.72 -15.52
CA ASP A 162 -37.38 -12.03 -16.75
C ASP A 162 -37.39 -13.54 -17.12
N ASP A 163 -37.04 -14.44 -16.19
CA ASP A 163 -37.18 -15.89 -16.37
C ASP A 163 -37.99 -16.53 -15.22
N VAL A 164 -39.28 -16.17 -15.11
CA VAL A 164 -40.41 -17.05 -14.67
C VAL A 164 -41.71 -16.52 -15.28
#